data_AF-A0AAW8QVI6-F1
#
_entry.id   AF-A0AAW8QVI6-F1
#
_cell.length_a   1.000
_cell.length_b   1.000
_cell.length_c   1.000
_cell.angle_alpha   90.00
_cell.angle_beta   90.00
_cell.angle_gamma   90.00
#
_symmetry.space_group_name_H-M   'P 1'
#
loop_
_entity.id
_entity.type
_entity.pdbx_description
1 polymer ?
#
loop_
_entity_poly.entity_id
_entity_poly.type
_entity_poly.pdbx_seq_one_letter_code
_entity_poly.pdbx_strand_id
1 'polypeptide(L)' 'MVKNAHAFQQAEKKKITKSQAARQAQKAVNGKVLKVELKGSAYRVKIHQSSGRVVFVMVDAYSGKVRK' A
#
# COMPACT_ATOMS: atom_id res chain seq x y z
N MET A 1 26.91 24.20 30.73
CA MET A 1 26.21 22.96 30.34
C MET A 1 24.73 23.27 30.17
N VAL A 2 24.22 23.36 28.94
CA VAL A 2 22.79 23.12 28.68
C VAL A 2 22.72 22.31 27.39
N LYS A 3 22.23 21.07 27.55
CA LYS A 3 22.28 19.99 26.57
C LYS A 3 21.29 20.29 25.43
N ASN A 4 21.79 20.29 24.19
CA ASN A 4 20.96 20.12 23.00
C ASN A 4 20.22 18.78 23.11
N ALA A 5 18.88 18.83 23.10
CA ALA A 5 18.04 17.68 22.88
C ALA A 5 17.31 17.90 21.55
N HIS A 6 17.97 17.56 20.44
CA HIS A 6 17.26 17.32 19.19
C HIS A 6 16.37 16.10 19.43
N ALA A 7 15.09 16.33 19.70
CA ALA A 7 14.09 15.29 19.75
C ALA A 7 14.01 14.66 18.36
N PHE A 8 14.74 13.56 18.15
CA PHE A 8 14.49 12.64 17.05
C PHE A 8 13.13 11.98 17.31
N GLN A 9 12.05 12.70 17.00
CA GLN A 9 10.78 12.07 16.70
C GLN A 9 11.03 11.21 15.47
N GLN A 10 11.28 9.92 15.69
CA GLN A 10 11.11 8.92 14.66
C GLN A 10 9.63 8.98 14.28
N ALA A 11 9.30 9.80 13.27
CA ALA A 11 7.98 9.83 12.71
C ALA A 11 7.71 8.42 12.19
N GLU A 12 6.93 7.65 12.95
CA GLU A 12 6.46 6.35 12.50
C GLU A 12 5.84 6.56 11.12
N LYS A 13 6.45 5.98 10.09
CA LYS A 13 5.98 6.16 8.71
C LYS A 13 4.52 5.72 8.68
N LYS A 14 3.63 6.69 8.48
CA LYS A 14 2.19 6.42 8.44
C LYS A 14 1.90 5.52 7.25
N LYS A 15 1.14 4.45 7.48
CA LYS A 15 0.68 3.57 6.40
C LYS A 15 -0.26 4.34 5.47
N ILE A 16 -0.17 4.06 4.18
CA ILE A 16 -1.15 4.50 3.20
C ILE A 16 -2.50 3.85 3.49
N THR A 17 -3.59 4.48 3.06
CA THR A 17 -4.94 3.92 3.25
C THR A 17 -5.24 2.78 2.28
N LYS A 18 -6.29 2.00 2.56
CA LYS A 18 -6.80 0.97 1.62
C LYS A 18 -7.19 1.57 0.26
N SER A 19 -7.75 2.78 0.25
CA SER A 19 -8.13 3.47 -1.00
C SER A 19 -6.91 3.95 -1.79
N GLN A 20 -5.85 4.41 -1.11
CA GLN A 20 -4.56 4.69 -1.74
C GLN A 20 -3.96 3.42 -2.34
N ALA A 21 -3.96 2.31 -1.61
CA ALA A 21 -3.44 1.04 -2.12
C ALA A 21 -4.23 0.53 -3.34
N ALA A 22 -5.57 0.63 -3.31
CA ALA A 22 -6.42 0.28 -4.45
C ALA A 22 -6.06 1.10 -5.70
N ARG A 23 -5.89 2.43 -5.55
CA ARG A 23 -5.49 3.30 -6.67
C ARG A 23 -4.11 2.93 -7.23
N GLN A 24 -3.13 2.65 -6.37
CA GLN A 24 -1.80 2.23 -6.84
C GLN A 24 -1.85 0.89 -7.57
N ALA A 25 -2.63 -0.07 -7.08
CA ALA A 25 -2.81 -1.34 -7.74
C ALA A 25 -3.51 -1.21 -9.11
N GLN A 26 -4.52 -0.36 -9.22
CA GLN A 26 -5.23 -0.10 -10.49
C GLN A 26 -4.34 0.58 -11.54
N LYS A 27 -3.36 1.40 -11.14
CA LYS A 27 -2.36 1.95 -12.06
C LYS A 27 -1.46 0.89 -12.67
N ALA A 28 -1.21 -0.21 -11.94
CA ALA A 28 -0.38 -1.31 -12.41
C ALA A 28 -1.17 -2.35 -13.21
N VAL A 29 -2.45 -2.53 -12.89
CA VAL A 29 -3.31 -3.54 -13.51
C VAL A 29 -4.72 -2.99 -13.74
N ASN A 30 -5.17 -3.01 -15.00
CA ASN A 30 -6.54 -2.68 -15.36
C ASN A 30 -7.52 -3.71 -14.78
N GLY A 31 -8.61 -3.24 -14.16
CA GLY A 31 -9.69 -4.10 -13.66
C GLY A 31 -10.46 -3.51 -12.47
N LYS A 32 -11.45 -4.28 -12.00
CA LYS A 32 -12.28 -3.92 -10.85
C LYS A 32 -11.66 -4.46 -9.57
N VAL A 33 -11.39 -3.57 -8.60
CA VAL A 33 -10.95 -3.98 -7.26
C VAL A 33 -12.11 -4.67 -6.55
N LEU A 34 -11.87 -5.89 -6.08
CA LEU A 34 -12.82 -6.68 -5.31
C LEU A 34 -12.59 -6.55 -3.80
N LYS A 35 -11.33 -6.52 -3.37
CA LYS A 35 -10.97 -6.50 -1.95
C LYS A 35 -9.59 -5.88 -1.74
N VAL A 36 -9.42 -5.19 -0.60
CA VAL A 36 -8.14 -4.69 -0.12
C VAL A 36 -7.93 -5.17 1.31
N GLU A 37 -6.90 -5.98 1.52
CA GLU A 37 -6.52 -6.51 2.84
C GLU A 37 -5.12 -6.06 3.22
N LEU A 38 -4.92 -5.61 4.46
CA LEU A 38 -3.57 -5.41 5.00
C LEU A 38 -3.02 -6.78 5.45
N LYS A 39 -1.83 -7.13 4.97
CA LYS A 39 -1.09 -8.35 5.31
C LYS A 39 0.34 -7.94 5.69
N GLY A 40 0.61 -7.85 6.99
CA GLY A 40 1.89 -7.37 7.51
C GLY A 40 2.19 -5.93 7.07
N SER A 41 3.25 -5.77 6.30
CA SER A 41 3.74 -4.49 5.77
C SER A 41 3.25 -4.16 4.35
N ALA A 42 2.27 -4.92 3.82
CA ALA A 42 1.73 -4.68 2.48
C ALA A 42 0.21 -4.87 2.41
N TYR A 43 -0.42 -4.16 1.48
CA TYR A 43 -1.80 -4.39 1.07
C TYR A 43 -1.85 -5.42 -0.05
N ARG A 44 -2.68 -6.45 0.09
CA ARG A 44 -3.05 -7.37 -0.98
C ARG A 44 -4.35 -6.88 -1.61
N VAL A 45 -4.28 -6.44 -2.86
CA VAL A 45 -5.43 -5.94 -3.63
C VAL A 45 -5.88 -7.03 -4.61
N LYS A 46 -7.10 -7.54 -4.43
CA LYS A 46 -7.72 -8.51 -5.33
C LYS A 46 -8.41 -7.76 -6.47
N ILE A 47 -8.06 -8.06 -7.72
CA ILE A 47 -8.59 -7.39 -8.91
C ILE A 47 -9.20 -8.41 -9.86
N HIS A 48 -10.42 -8.16 -10.30
CA HIS A 48 -11.06 -8.86 -11.40
C HIS A 48 -10.74 -8.13 -12.71
N GLN A 49 -9.99 -8.77 -13.59
CA GLN A 49 -9.65 -8.24 -14.91
C GLN A 49 -10.81 -8.43 -15.89
N SER A 50 -10.87 -7.62 -16.94
CA SER A 50 -11.85 -7.79 -18.02
C SER A 50 -11.75 -9.15 -18.72
N SER A 51 -10.56 -9.77 -18.72
CA SER A 51 -10.35 -11.14 -19.22
C SER A 51 -11.04 -12.24 -18.40
N GLY A 52 -11.72 -11.91 -17.28
CA GLY A 52 -12.29 -12.89 -16.35
C GLY A 52 -11.30 -13.45 -15.32
N ARG A 53 -9.99 -13.19 -15.50
CA ARG A 53 -8.97 -13.57 -14.52
C ARG A 53 -9.04 -12.71 -13.25
N VAL A 54 -8.74 -13.34 -12.12
CA VAL A 54 -8.58 -12.67 -10.84
C VAL A 54 -7.11 -12.69 -10.45
N VAL A 55 -6.56 -11.51 -10.18
CA VAL A 55 -5.15 -11.36 -9.78
C VAL A 55 -5.02 -10.68 -8.43
N PHE A 56 -3.87 -10.86 -7.80
CA PHE A 56 -3.50 -10.17 -6.57
C PHE A 56 -2.34 -9.22 -6.84
N VAL A 57 -2.47 -7.98 -6.40
CA VAL A 57 -1.41 -6.97 -6.48
C VAL A 57 -0.97 -6.62 -5.07
N MET A 58 0.33 -6.72 -4.80
CA MET A 58 0.91 -6.35 -3.51
C MET A 58 1.35 -4.90 -3.55
N VAL A 59 0.93 -4.10 -2.58
CA VAL A 59 1.31 -2.69 -2.45
C VAL A 59 1.96 -2.48 -1.10
N ASP A 60 3.18 -1.97 -1.06
CA ASP A 60 3.87 -1.64 0.18
C ASP A 60 3.04 -0.66 1.01
N ALA A 61 2.76 -1.01 2.27
CA ALA A 61 1.85 -0.24 3.12
C ALA A 61 2.43 1.11 3.54
N TYR A 62 3.75 1.31 3.44
CA TYR A 62 4.43 2.52 3.88
C TYR A 62 4.84 3.39 2.71
N SER A 63 5.32 2.79 1.62
CA SER A 63 5.77 3.53 0.44
C SER A 63 4.72 3.61 -0.68
N GLY A 64 3.67 2.80 -0.64
CA GLY A 64 2.67 2.70 -1.71
C GLY A 64 3.20 2.12 -3.02
N LYS A 65 4.40 1.53 -3.02
CA LYS A 65 5.00 0.94 -4.23
C LYS A 65 4.37 -0.42 -4.49
N VAL A 66 3.99 -0.66 -5.74
CA VAL A 66 3.52 -1.98 -6.18
C VAL A 66 4.73 -2.92 -6.28
N ARG A 67 4.63 -4.08 -5.66
CA ARG A 67 5.58 -5.19 -5.81
C ARG A 67 4.95 -6.19 -6.77
N LYS A 68 5.60 -6.43 -7.92
CA LYS A 68 5.23 -7.50 -8.85
C LYS A 68 5.66 -8.85 -8.29
#